data_AF-A0A847D628-F1
#
_entry.id   AF-A0A847D628-F1
#
_cell.length_a   1.000
_cell.length_b   1.000
_cell.length_c   1.000
_cell.angle_alpha   90.00
_cell.angle_beta   90.00
_cell.angle_gamma   90.00
#
_symmetry.space_group_name_H-M   'P 1'
#
loop_
_entity.id
_entity.type
_entity.pdbx_description
1 polymer ?
#
loop_
_entity_poly.entity_id
_entity_poly.type
_entity_poly.pdbx_seq_one_letter_code
_entity_poly.pdbx_strand_id
1 'polypeptide(L)'
;MKLAEALILRADLQKRLEQVKARLRNNVLVQEGEGPSEDPDYLLKELLQMENDLADIIIKINRTNASTDFSDEMTLAEALVRRDALLK
;
A
#
# COMPACT_ATOMS: atom_id res chain seq x y z
N MET A 1 11.26 -10.98 6.91
CA MET A 1 10.66 -10.83 5.57
C MET A 1 11.71 -10.30 4.61
N LYS A 2 11.85 -10.91 3.43
CA LYS A 2 12.74 -10.45 2.36
C LYS A 2 12.16 -9.23 1.64
N LEU A 3 12.99 -8.44 0.95
CA LEU A 3 12.53 -7.28 0.18
C LEU A 3 11.47 -7.66 -0.88
N ALA A 4 11.64 -8.80 -1.57
CA ALA A 4 10.67 -9.28 -2.54
C ALA A 4 9.29 -9.56 -1.92
N GLU A 5 9.27 -10.19 -0.75
CA GLU A 5 8.03 -10.44 0.01
C GLU A 5 7.38 -9.12 0.43
N ALA A 6 8.18 -8.13 0.84
CA ALA A 6 7.70 -6.80 1.20
C ALA A 6 7.02 -6.08 0.02
N LEU A 7 7.61 -6.19 -1.18
CA LEU A 7 7.07 -5.60 -2.40
C LEU A 7 5.74 -6.24 -2.80
N ILE A 8 5.62 -7.57 -2.67
CA ILE A 8 4.37 -8.30 -2.89
C ILE A 8 3.30 -7.86 -1.89
N LEU A 9 3.66 -7.79 -0.60
CA LEU A 9 2.75 -7.35 0.46
C LEU A 9 2.28 -5.91 0.24
N ARG A 10 3.17 -5.00 -0.18
CA ARG A 10 2.80 -3.62 -0.54
C ARG A 10 1.74 -3.60 -1.64
N ALA A 11 1.93 -4.38 -2.71
CA ALA A 11 0.98 -4.44 -3.81
C ALA A 11 -0.38 -5.02 -3.39
N ASP A 12 -0.38 -6.06 -2.54
CA ASP A 12 -1.61 -6.62 -1.98
C ASP A 12 -2.35 -5.62 -1.08
N LEU A 13 -1.63 -4.96 -0.16
CA LEU A 13 -2.20 -3.93 0.72
C LEU A 13 -2.81 -2.78 -0.09
N GLN A 14 -2.12 -2.28 -1.12
CA GLN A 14 -2.67 -1.25 -2.00
C GLN A 14 -3.96 -1.69 -2.69
N LYS A 15 -4.00 -2.93 -3.20
CA LYS A 15 -5.21 -3.48 -3.84
C LYS A 15 -6.37 -3.60 -2.85
N ARG A 16 -6.11 -4.12 -1.66
CA ARG A 16 -7.11 -4.28 -0.59
C ARG A 16 -7.62 -2.93 -0.10
N LEU A 17 -6.74 -1.94 0.03
CA LEU A 17 -7.10 -0.57 0.40
C LEU A 17 -8.14 0.01 -0.58
N GLU A 18 -7.92 -0.14 -1.89
CA GLU A 18 -8.87 0.34 -2.89
C GLU A 18 -10.21 -0.42 -2.84
N GLN A 19 -10.20 -1.71 -2.51
CA GLN A 19 -11.42 -2.48 -2.29
C GLN A 19 -12.22 -1.98 -1.08
N VAL A 20 -11.54 -1.71 0.04
CA VAL A 20 -12.18 -1.18 1.26
C VAL A 20 -12.72 0.24 1.01
N LYS A 21 -11.98 1.10 0.29
CA LYS A 21 -12.48 2.43 -0.11
C LYS A 21 -13.74 2.34 -0.95
N ALA A 22 -13.80 1.41 -1.91
CA ALA A 22 -14.98 1.19 -2.73
C ALA A 22 -16.17 0.70 -1.89
N ARG A 23 -15.96 -0.29 -1.01
CA ARG A 23 -16.99 -0.79 -0.08
C ARG A 23 -17.51 0.31 0.84
N LEU A 24 -16.62 1.11 1.41
CA LEU A 24 -17.00 2.22 2.29
C LEU A 24 -17.88 3.24 1.54
N ARG A 25 -17.47 3.66 0.34
CA ARG A 25 -18.28 4.59 -0.48
C ARG A 25 -19.68 4.06 -0.76
N ASN A 26 -19.82 2.76 -1.02
CA ASN A 26 -21.11 2.13 -1.30
C ASN A 26 -22.00 1.99 -0.07
N ASN A 27 -21.45 2.03 1.14
CA ASN A 27 -22.21 1.84 2.39
C ASN A 27 -22.46 3.17 3.15
N VAL A 28 -21.86 4.28 2.74
CA VAL A 28 -22.07 5.60 3.39
C VAL A 28 -23.36 6.29 2.92
N LEU A 29 -23.89 5.92 1.76
CA LEU A 29 -25.15 6.46 1.22
C LEU A 29 -26.14 5.31 1.01
N VAL A 30 -27.25 5.32 1.76
CA VAL A 30 -28.31 4.32 1.71
C VAL A 30 -29.66 4.97 1.41
N GLN A 31 -30.60 4.20 0.85
CA GLN A 31 -31.94 4.70 0.58
C GLN A 31 -32.74 4.85 1.88
N GLU A 32 -33.78 5.69 1.83
CA GLU A 32 -34.67 5.88 2.98
C GLU A 32 -35.33 4.54 3.38
N GLY A 33 -35.19 4.17 4.66
CA GLY A 33 -35.72 2.93 5.19
C GLY A 33 -34.81 1.70 5.03
N GLU A 34 -33.66 1.83 4.36
CA GLU A 34 -32.65 0.78 4.26
C GLU A 34 -31.44 1.07 5.15
N GLY A 35 -30.83 0.01 5.70
CA GLY A 35 -29.56 0.08 6.39
C GLY A 35 -28.39 -0.23 5.45
N PRO A 36 -27.16 0.18 5.79
CA PRO A 36 -25.99 -0.18 5.00
C PRO A 36 -25.77 -1.70 5.04
N SER A 37 -25.29 -2.26 3.93
CA SER A 37 -25.01 -3.70 3.83
C SER A 37 -23.85 -4.13 4.73
N GLU A 38 -22.97 -3.18 5.05
CA GLU A 38 -21.82 -3.33 5.92
C GLU A 38 -21.71 -2.12 6.85
N ASP A 39 -21.22 -2.31 8.07
CA ASP A 39 -21.01 -1.21 9.03
C ASP A 39 -19.93 -0.22 8.51
N PRO A 40 -20.28 1.03 8.16
CA PRO A 40 -19.31 2.02 7.67
C PRO A 40 -18.22 2.36 8.69
N ASP A 41 -18.53 2.32 9.99
CA ASP A 41 -17.54 2.62 11.04
C ASP A 41 -16.50 1.50 11.15
N TYR A 42 -16.92 0.26 10.95
CA TYR A 42 -16.01 -0.88 10.85
C TYR A 42 -15.12 -0.77 9.61
N LEU A 43 -15.70 -0.48 8.44
CA LEU A 43 -14.95 -0.30 7.20
C LEU A 43 -13.96 0.88 7.28
N LEU A 44 -14.33 1.96 7.97
CA LEU A 44 -13.44 3.10 8.20
C LEU A 44 -12.26 2.72 9.09
N LYS A 45 -12.49 1.97 10.17
CA LYS A 45 -11.41 1.45 11.03
C LYS A 45 -10.48 0.51 10.27
N GLU A 46 -11.05 -0.39 9.47
CA GLU A 46 -10.30 -1.30 8.60
C GLU A 46 -9.42 -0.51 7.62
N LEU A 47 -9.98 0.53 6.98
CA LEU A 47 -9.26 1.39 6.06
C LEU A 47 -8.06 2.07 6.75
N LEU A 48 -8.30 2.73 7.89
CA LEU A 48 -7.26 3.47 8.61
C LEU A 48 -6.13 2.54 9.09
N GLN A 49 -6.46 1.33 9.54
CA GLN A 49 -5.44 0.35 9.90
C GLN A 49 -4.60 -0.07 8.69
N MET A 50 -5.24 -0.34 7.54
CA MET A 50 -4.52 -0.69 6.31
C MET A 50 -3.64 0.45 5.79
N GLU A 51 -4.06 1.71 5.93
CA GLU A 51 -3.24 2.88 5.57
C GLU A 51 -1.96 2.94 6.42
N ASN A 52 -2.07 2.70 7.73
CA ASN A 52 -0.91 2.64 8.63
C ASN A 52 0.03 1.47 8.25
N ASP A 53 -0.53 0.28 8.03
CA ASP A 53 0.26 -0.90 7.65
C ASP A 53 0.99 -0.69 6.31
N LEU A 54 0.32 -0.04 5.35
CA LEU A 54 0.90 0.32 4.06
C LEU A 54 2.00 1.38 4.20
N ALA A 55 1.81 2.40 5.05
CA ALA A 55 2.85 3.39 5.31
C ALA A 55 4.10 2.73 5.92
N ASP A 56 3.91 1.86 6.91
CA ASP A 56 5.00 1.14 7.56
C ASP A 56 5.77 0.24 6.59
N ILE A 57 5.08 -0.48 5.70
CA ILE A 57 5.76 -1.35 4.73
C ILE A 57 6.55 -0.52 3.72
N ILE A 58 6.00 0.61 3.26
CA ILE A 58 6.68 1.52 2.34
C ILE A 58 7.94 2.11 2.99
N ILE A 59 7.84 2.55 4.25
CA ILE A 59 9.00 3.09 4.99
C ILE A 59 10.10 2.02 5.09
N LYS A 60 9.75 0.78 5.44
CA LYS A 60 10.71 -0.33 5.54
C LYS A 60 11.37 -0.62 4.19
N ILE A 61 10.60 -0.70 3.10
CA ILE A 61 11.10 -0.90 1.74
C ILE A 61 12.07 0.23 1.35
N ASN A 62 11.67 1.48 1.55
CA ASN A 62 12.48 2.63 1.17
C ASN A 62 13.80 2.68 1.95
N ARG A 63 13.76 2.39 3.26
CA ARG A 63 14.98 2.28 4.08
C ARG A 63 15.89 1.18 3.57
N THR A 64 15.36 -0.01 3.29
CA THR A 64 16.14 -1.12 2.75
C THR A 64 16.74 -0.77 1.39
N ASN A 65 15.98 -0.15 0.48
CA ASN A 65 16.49 0.25 -0.83
C ASN A 65 17.63 1.28 -0.72
N ALA A 66 17.51 2.22 0.21
CA ALA A 66 18.52 3.26 0.41
C ALA A 66 19.78 2.76 1.12
N SER A 67 19.70 1.68 1.90
CA SER A 67 20.83 1.14 2.67
C SER A 67 21.44 -0.15 2.11
N THR A 68 20.91 -0.68 1.01
CA THR A 68 21.41 -1.92 0.39
C THR A 68 22.27 -1.56 -0.80
N ASP A 69 23.53 -1.98 -0.78
CA ASP A 69 24.44 -1.83 -1.92
C ASP A 69 23.99 -2.75 -3.06
N PHE A 70 23.83 -2.17 -4.26
CA PHE A 70 23.56 -2.93 -5.48
C PHE A 70 24.86 -3.23 -6.23
N SER A 71 25.81 -2.31 -6.19
CA SER A 71 27.22 -2.50 -6.55
C SER A 71 28.09 -1.60 -5.68
N ASP A 72 29.41 -1.66 -5.86
CA ASP A 72 30.39 -0.90 -5.06
C ASP A 72 30.19 0.63 -5.07
N GLU A 73 29.45 1.17 -6.04
CA GLU A 73 29.26 2.61 -6.24
C GLU A 73 27.81 3.09 -6.06
N MET A 74 26.85 2.19 -5.88
CA MET A 74 25.44 2.55 -5.91
C MET A 74 24.57 1.65 -5.05
N THR A 75 23.63 2.32 -4.38
CA THR A 75 22.56 1.69 -3.64
C THR A 75 21.50 1.11 -4.58
N LEU A 76 20.67 0.22 -4.05
CA LEU A 76 19.51 -0.31 -4.76
C LEU A 76 18.52 0.80 -5.14
N ALA A 77 18.36 1.82 -4.30
CA ALA A 77 17.54 2.99 -4.62
C ALA A 77 18.04 3.71 -5.88
N GLU A 78 19.34 3.98 -6.00
CA GLU A 78 19.93 4.62 -7.19
C GLU A 78 19.82 3.72 -8.43
N ALA A 79 19.98 2.41 -8.26
CA ALA A 79 19.80 1.43 -9.32
C ALA A 79 18.39 1.49 -9.94
N LEU A 80 17.37 1.58 -9.08
CA LEU A 80 15.98 1.67 -9.51
C LEU A 80 15.72 2.94 -10.33
N VAL A 81 16.24 4.09 -9.89
CA VAL A 81 16.10 5.35 -10.64
C VAL A 81 16.75 5.25 -12.02
N ARG A 82 17.97 4.70 -12.10
CA ARG A 82 18.66 4.50 -13.40
C ARG A 82 17.86 3.57 -14.32
N ARG A 83 17.35 2.46 -13.79
CA ARG A 83 16.49 1.54 -14.55
C ARG A 83 15.25 2.24 -15.10
N ASP A 84 14.56 3.00 -14.27
CA ASP A 84 13.32 3.68 -14.67
C ASP A 84 13.58 4.78 -15.71
N ALA A 85 14.77 5.40 -15.71
CA ALA A 85 15.19 6.34 -16.76
C ALA A 85 15.46 5.66 -18.11
N LEU A 86 15.92 4.40 -18.12
CA LEU A 86 16.18 3.63 -19.35
C LEU A 86 14.91 3.08 -20.00
N LEU A 87 13.82 2.97 -19.23
CA LEU A 87 12.51 2.49 -19.71
C LEU A 87 11.62 3.61 -20.27
N LYS A 88 12.09 4.87 -20.18
CA LYS A 88 11.44 6.04 -20.78
C LYS A 88 12.02 6.32 -22.16
#